data_AF-A0A6M3LRT0-F1
#
_entry.id   AF-A0A6M3LRT0-F1
#
_cell.length_a   1.000
_cell.length_b   1.000
_cell.length_c   1.000
_cell.angle_alpha   90.00
_cell.angle_beta   90.00
_cell.angle_gamma   90.00
#
_symmetry.space_group_name_H-M   'P 1'
#
loop_
_entity.id
_entity.type
_entity.pdbx_description
1 polymer ?
#
loop_
_entity_poly.entity_id
_entity_poly.type
_entity_poly.pdbx_seq_one_letter_code
_entity_poly.pdbx_strand_id
1 'polypeptide(L)'
;MKTRGLVFESLDLRGGASPNDSTLFDRSRDKNHGTLVNTDYQQENSGLWTLRYDGTAYVNIGVVLPELANTKKGTWMTWVKLDDATPATSANIITFGDTSAGEYILMQIT
;
A
#
# COMPACT_ATOMS: atom_id res chain seq x y z
N MET A 1 -5.94 15.36 -18.28
CA MET A 1 -5.70 15.62 -16.84
C MET A 1 -4.69 14.58 -16.37
N LYS A 2 -3.53 14.99 -15.87
CA LYS A 2 -2.44 14.09 -15.45
C LYS A 2 -2.63 13.74 -13.97
N THR A 3 -2.91 12.48 -13.65
CA THR A 3 -2.86 11.99 -12.28
C THR A 3 -1.39 11.80 -11.90
N ARG A 4 -0.91 12.61 -10.93
CA ARG A 4 0.36 12.42 -10.24
C ARG A 4 0.01 11.76 -8.91
N GLY A 5 0.20 10.45 -8.83
CA GLY A 5 -0.15 9.66 -7.66
C GLY A 5 0.49 8.30 -7.77
N LEU A 6 0.75 7.67 -6.62
CA LEU A 6 1.14 6.28 -6.54
C LEU A 6 -0.09 5.45 -6.90
N VAL A 7 -0.15 4.96 -8.15
CA VAL A 7 -1.23 4.06 -8.56
C VAL A 7 -0.72 2.63 -8.42
N PHE A 8 -1.05 2.03 -7.28
CA PHE A 8 -1.05 0.58 -7.15
C PHE A 8 -2.39 0.11 -7.71
N GLU A 9 -2.47 -0.02 -9.04
CA GLU A 9 -3.59 -0.72 -9.65
C GLU A 9 -3.60 -2.15 -9.10
N SER A 10 -4.77 -2.75 -8.94
CA SER A 10 -4.88 -4.19 -8.75
C SER A 10 -4.11 -4.83 -9.90
N LEU A 11 -2.88 -5.23 -9.60
CA LEU A 11 -1.93 -5.76 -10.54
C LEU A 11 -2.62 -6.99 -11.12
N ASP A 12 -2.98 -6.96 -12.41
CA ASP A 12 -3.21 -8.20 -13.15
C ASP A 12 -1.85 -8.93 -13.06
N LEU A 13 -1.72 -9.76 -12.03
CA LEU A 13 -0.50 -10.40 -11.59
C LEU A 13 -0.11 -11.57 -12.49
N ARG A 14 -0.42 -11.45 -13.78
CA ARG A 14 0.05 -12.36 -14.82
C ARG A 14 1.52 -12.15 -15.16
N GLY A 15 2.35 -11.72 -14.19
CA GLY A 15 3.81 -11.74 -14.31
C GLY A 15 4.56 -10.51 -13.78
N GLY A 16 4.24 -10.01 -12.59
CA GLY A 16 4.91 -8.80 -12.06
C GLY A 16 5.34 -8.79 -10.60
N ALA A 17 4.76 -9.63 -9.74
CA ALA A 17 5.30 -9.89 -8.40
C ALA A 17 5.16 -11.40 -8.18
N SER A 18 6.24 -12.12 -8.41
CA SER A 18 6.37 -13.52 -8.00
C SER A 18 6.47 -13.55 -6.46
N PRO A 19 6.01 -14.59 -5.75
CA PRO A 19 6.17 -14.75 -4.30
C PRO A 19 7.63 -14.71 -3.77
N ASN A 20 8.60 -14.42 -4.63
CA ASN A 20 10.02 -14.27 -4.32
C ASN A 20 10.58 -12.88 -4.70
N ASP A 21 9.74 -11.93 -5.14
CA ASP A 21 10.22 -10.59 -5.50
C ASP A 21 10.43 -9.74 -4.26
N SER A 22 11.60 -9.09 -4.18
CA SER A 22 11.93 -8.11 -3.13
C SER A 22 11.47 -6.69 -3.45
N THR A 23 10.81 -6.49 -4.60
CA THR A 23 10.49 -5.18 -5.17
C THR A 23 9.03 -5.10 -5.55
N LEU A 24 8.36 -4.05 -5.08
CA LEU A 24 7.03 -3.66 -5.56
C LEU A 24 7.17 -2.68 -6.73
N PHE A 25 6.77 -3.12 -7.92
CA PHE A 25 6.92 -2.29 -9.12
C PHE A 25 5.78 -1.28 -9.28
N ASP A 26 6.09 0.00 -9.11
CA ASP A 26 5.28 1.08 -9.66
C ASP A 26 5.21 1.03 -11.19
N ARG A 27 4.00 0.86 -11.72
CA ARG A 27 3.71 0.81 -13.15
C ARG A 27 3.49 2.19 -13.78
N SER A 28 3.42 3.25 -12.97
CA SER A 28 3.41 4.62 -13.46
C SER A 28 4.66 4.95 -14.28
N ARG A 29 4.65 6.14 -14.88
CA ARG A 29 5.84 6.67 -15.59
C ARG A 29 6.93 7.13 -14.63
N ASP A 30 6.60 7.36 -13.37
CA ASP A 30 7.50 7.94 -12.38
C ASP A 30 8.41 6.88 -11.74
N LYS A 31 8.08 5.59 -11.90
CA LYS A 31 8.92 4.45 -11.47
C LYS A 31 9.30 4.53 -9.99
N ASN A 32 8.33 4.91 -9.17
CA ASN A 32 8.46 4.97 -7.72
C ASN A 32 8.35 3.55 -7.12
N HIS A 33 9.26 2.65 -7.51
CA HIS A 33 9.27 1.28 -7.03
C HIS A 33 9.51 1.26 -5.51
N GLY A 34 8.76 0.39 -4.82
CA GLY A 34 8.92 0.13 -3.40
C GLY A 34 9.81 -1.08 -3.15
N THR A 35 10.43 -1.13 -1.98
CA THR A 35 11.10 -2.33 -1.47
C THR A 35 10.15 -3.07 -0.53
N LEU A 36 10.03 -4.38 -0.72
CA LEU A 36 9.21 -5.23 0.11
C LEU A 36 10.01 -5.72 1.33
N VAL A 37 9.45 -5.60 2.52
CA VAL A 37 10.09 -6.02 3.77
C VAL A 37 9.17 -6.94 4.54
N ASN A 38 9.65 -8.15 4.84
CA ASN A 38 8.91 -9.20 5.56
C ASN A 38 7.51 -9.50 4.99
N THR A 39 7.28 -9.23 3.70
CA THR A 39 5.97 -9.43 3.09
C THR A 39 5.81 -10.85 2.59
N ASP A 40 4.65 -11.43 2.86
CA ASP A 40 4.17 -12.63 2.21
C ASP A 40 3.15 -12.30 1.11
N TYR A 41 2.88 -13.28 0.26
CA TYR A 41 1.87 -13.19 -0.79
C TYR A 41 0.77 -14.22 -0.56
N GLN A 42 -0.47 -13.81 -0.83
CA GLN A 42 -1.63 -14.68 -0.85
C GLN A 42 -2.24 -14.70 -2.24
N GLN A 43 -2.52 -15.89 -2.78
CA GLN A 43 -3.30 -16.00 -4.01
C GLN A 43 -4.78 -16.01 -3.64
N GLU A 44 -5.54 -15.08 -4.20
CA GLU A 44 -6.99 -15.04 -4.08
C GLU A 44 -7.63 -16.00 -5.09
N ASN A 45 -8.89 -16.37 -4.86
CA ASN A 45 -9.63 -17.29 -5.73
C ASN A 45 -9.78 -16.80 -7.18
N SER A 46 -9.60 -15.50 -7.42
CA SER A 46 -9.55 -14.90 -8.75
C SER A 46 -8.25 -15.24 -9.52
N GLY A 47 -7.28 -15.88 -8.87
CA GLY A 47 -5.93 -16.11 -9.37
C GLY A 47 -4.99 -14.92 -9.19
N LEU A 48 -5.50 -13.78 -8.71
CA LEU A 48 -4.70 -12.60 -8.38
C LEU A 48 -3.91 -12.85 -7.10
N TRP A 49 -2.69 -12.33 -7.03
CA TRP A 49 -1.91 -12.28 -5.80
C TRP A 49 -2.14 -10.97 -5.06
N THR A 50 -2.10 -11.01 -3.74
CA THR A 50 -2.19 -9.83 -2.87
C THR A 50 -1.07 -9.88 -1.84
N LEU A 51 -0.60 -8.72 -1.42
CA LEU A 51 0.33 -8.64 -0.30
C LEU A 51 -0.40 -8.98 1.00
N ARG A 52 0.19 -9.88 1.79
CA ARG A 52 -0.28 -10.21 3.13
C ARG A 52 0.57 -9.46 4.14
N TYR A 53 -0.09 -8.75 5.05
CA TYR A 53 0.55 -7.99 6.11
C TYR A 53 0.21 -8.62 7.45
N ASP A 54 1.23 -9.08 8.17
CA ASP A 54 1.13 -9.77 9.46
C ASP A 54 1.37 -8.82 10.67
N GLY A 55 1.51 -7.52 10.40
CA GLY A 55 1.87 -6.50 11.39
C GLY A 55 3.38 -6.21 11.49
N THR A 56 4.23 -7.05 10.89
CA THR A 56 5.68 -6.81 10.76
C THR A 56 6.10 -6.51 9.32
N ALA A 57 5.28 -6.92 8.35
CA ALA A 57 5.43 -6.65 6.94
C ALA A 57 5.14 -5.18 6.58
N TYR A 58 5.92 -4.61 5.66
CA TYR A 58 5.65 -3.29 5.09
C TYR A 58 6.29 -3.09 3.71
N VAL A 59 5.77 -2.13 2.96
CA VAL A 59 6.41 -1.62 1.73
C VAL A 59 7.16 -0.35 2.07
N ASN A 60 8.47 -0.33 1.83
CA ASN A 60 9.30 0.85 1.97
C ASN A 60 9.36 1.61 0.63
N ILE A 61 8.80 2.83 0.61
CA ILE A 61 8.88 3.76 -0.52
C ILE A 61 9.84 4.94 -0.25
N GLY A 62 10.65 4.87 0.81
CA GLY A 62 11.53 5.96 1.25
C GLY A 62 12.64 6.34 0.27
N VAL A 63 13.01 5.42 -0.63
CA VAL A 63 14.01 5.65 -1.69
C VAL A 63 13.45 6.43 -2.89
N VAL A 64 12.14 6.60 -3.00
CA VAL A 64 11.44 7.23 -4.14
C VAL A 64 10.67 8.49 -3.74
N LEU A 65 11.20 9.24 -2.75
CA LEU A 65 10.62 10.50 -2.28
C LEU A 65 11.36 11.75 -2.81
N PRO A 66 11.27 12.13 -4.10
CA PRO A 66 11.09 13.54 -4.41
C PRO A 66 9.69 13.96 -3.94
N GLU A 67 9.51 15.25 -3.64
CA GLU A 67 8.23 15.83 -3.20
C GLU A 67 7.07 15.32 -4.09
N LEU A 68 6.20 14.45 -3.53
CA LEU A 68 5.12 13.76 -4.25
C LEU A 68 4.24 14.72 -5.06
N ALA A 69 4.03 15.92 -4.51
CA ALA A 69 3.57 17.10 -5.24
C ALA A 69 3.71 18.37 -4.35
N ASN A 70 4.12 19.49 -4.95
CA ASN A 70 4.12 20.81 -4.30
C ASN A 70 2.70 21.37 -4.04
N THR A 71 1.66 20.70 -4.53
CA THR A 71 0.26 21.15 -4.43
C THR A 71 -0.41 20.76 -3.11
N LYS A 72 0.30 20.04 -2.21
CA LYS A 72 -0.21 19.52 -0.94
C LYS A 72 -1.50 18.70 -1.08
N LYS A 73 -1.72 18.09 -2.26
CA LYS A 73 -2.91 17.30 -2.58
C LYS A 73 -2.46 15.92 -3.06
N GLY A 74 -3.11 14.88 -2.57
CA GLY A 74 -2.89 13.51 -2.99
C GLY A 74 -4.19 12.71 -2.88
N THR A 75 -4.30 11.65 -3.69
CA THR A 75 -5.41 10.69 -3.63
C THR A 75 -4.83 9.30 -3.42
N TRP A 76 -5.45 8.55 -2.52
CA TRP A 76 -5.09 7.17 -2.21
C TRP A 76 -6.31 6.30 -2.46
N MET A 77 -6.10 5.14 -3.06
CA MET A 77 -7.11 4.11 -3.26
C MET A 77 -6.45 2.77 -3.04
N THR A 78 -7.12 1.90 -2.27
CA THR A 78 -6.63 0.56 -1.98
C THR A 78 -7.80 -0.38 -1.76
N TRP A 79 -7.57 -1.66 -2.02
CA TRP A 79 -8.47 -2.75 -1.67
C TRP A 79 -7.85 -3.49 -0.49
N VAL A 80 -8.57 -3.58 0.62
CA VAL A 80 -8.09 -4.24 1.84
C VAL A 80 -9.08 -5.34 2.22
N LYS A 81 -8.55 -6.53 2.47
CA LYS A 81 -9.27 -7.66 3.06
C LYS A 81 -8.62 -7.95 4.39
N LEU A 82 -9.40 -7.91 5.46
CA LEU A 82 -8.92 -8.20 6.81
C LEU A 82 -9.08 -9.69 7.10
N ASP A 83 -8.08 -10.29 7.76
CA ASP A 83 -8.18 -11.65 8.29
C ASP A 83 -9.22 -11.72 9.43
N ASP A 84 -9.33 -10.64 10.21
CA ASP A 84 -10.36 -10.45 11.24
C ASP A 84 -11.16 -9.17 10.95
N ALA A 85 -12.43 -9.34 10.58
CA ALA A 85 -13.36 -8.23 10.34
C ALA A 85 -14.02 -7.70 11.62
N THR A 86 -13.72 -8.29 12.78
CA THR A 86 -14.30 -7.96 14.09
C THR A 86 -13.20 -7.96 15.17
N PRO A 87 -12.17 -7.11 15.03
CA PRO A 87 -11.04 -7.16 15.93
C PRO A 87 -11.46 -6.80 17.36
N ALA A 88 -10.87 -7.48 18.35
CA ALA A 88 -11.14 -7.23 19.76
C ALA A 88 -10.79 -5.80 20.23
N THR A 89 -9.96 -5.10 19.46
CA THR A 89 -9.58 -3.70 19.64
C THR A 89 -9.61 -3.00 18.29
N SER A 90 -9.94 -1.70 18.25
CA SER A 90 -10.00 -0.93 17.01
C SER A 90 -8.72 -1.07 16.17
N ALA A 91 -8.88 -1.45 14.91
CA ALA A 91 -7.79 -1.59 13.96
C ALA A 91 -7.88 -0.50 12.88
N ASN A 92 -6.74 0.15 12.60
CA ASN A 92 -6.63 1.19 11.59
C ASN A 92 -6.41 0.55 10.21
N ILE A 93 -7.26 0.89 9.23
CA ILE A 93 -7.13 0.43 7.84
C ILE A 93 -6.28 1.43 7.04
N ILE A 94 -6.58 2.73 7.19
CA ILE A 94 -5.83 3.83 6.59
C ILE A 94 -5.62 4.88 7.67
N THR A 95 -4.40 5.40 7.79
CA THR A 95 -4.09 6.50 8.70
C THR A 95 -3.18 7.51 8.00
N PHE A 96 -3.62 8.76 7.96
CA PHE A 96 -2.78 9.91 7.64
C PHE A 96 -2.45 10.58 8.95
N GLY A 97 -1.17 10.86 9.19
CA GLY A 97 -0.73 11.50 10.41
C GLY A 97 0.33 12.54 10.16
N ASP A 98 0.21 13.70 10.80
CA ASP A 98 1.37 14.54 11.06
C ASP A 98 1.99 14.10 12.39
N THR A 99 3.07 13.34 12.30
CA THR A 99 3.80 12.83 13.47
C THR A 99 4.31 13.94 14.38
N SER A 100 4.46 15.17 13.87
CA SER A 100 4.95 16.30 14.66
C SER A 100 3.89 16.94 15.56
N ALA A 101 2.60 16.77 15.23
CA ALA A 101 1.48 17.37 15.97
C ALA A 101 0.49 16.36 16.55
N GLY A 102 0.60 15.07 16.20
CA GLY A 102 -0.34 14.04 16.64
C GLY A 102 -1.73 14.18 16.00
N GLU A 103 -1.80 14.84 14.84
CA GLU A 103 -3.03 15.04 14.08
C GLU A 103 -3.19 13.89 13.10
N TYR A 104 -4.33 13.18 13.16
CA TYR A 104 -4.58 12.03 12.30
C TYR A 104 -5.96 12.10 11.62
N ILE A 105 -5.99 11.66 10.36
CA ILE A 105 -7.22 11.25 9.68
C ILE A 105 -7.13 9.74 9.52
N LEU A 106 -8.09 9.01 10.09
CA LEU A 106 -8.07 7.55 10.07
C LEU A 106 -9.41 6.94 9.65
N MET A 107 -9.33 5.75 9.09
CA MET A 107 -10.44 4.85 8.82
C MET A 107 -10.23 3.61 9.70
N GLN A 108 -11.23 3.27 10.50
CA GLN A 108 -11.16 2.21 11.50
C GLN A 108 -12.30 1.21 11.34
N ILE A 109 -12.03 -0.03 11.75
CA ILE A 109 -13.05 -1.04 12.04
C ILE A 109 -13.11 -1.26 13.55
N THR A 110 -14.33 -1.43 14.06
CA THR A 110 -14.67 -1.55 15.49
C THR A 110 -15.66 -2.66 15.71
#